data_AF-A0A3D1Z657-F1
#
_entry.id   AF-A0A3D1Z657-F1
#
_cell.length_a   1.000
_cell.length_b   1.000
_cell.length_c   1.000
_cell.angle_alpha   90.00
_cell.angle_beta   90.00
_cell.angle_gamma   90.00
#
_symmetry.space_group_name_H-M   'P 1'
#
loop_
_entity.id
_entity.type
_entity.pdbx_description
1 polymer ?
#
loop_
_entity_poly.entity_id
_entity_poly.type
_entity_poly.pdbx_seq_one_letter_code
_entity_poly.pdbx_strand_id
1 'polypeptide(L)'
;TFYSLTLVPDIERLSLRHNSRIFQSISAPDIIATLFKEMDIQDFAFALTRTPKQREFCMQYRETDLEFINRLAAEEGMVYHIEQSKGKHSVLFTDDSQVISSLDSPVPYNVMASGISSTPYIKEFSKTTQFEVSEAHSSDNSFKKPQYSFSQQAVASDIDYQRDTYEHFDAPGRFKDDAIGKEFNQLRLDSLRRSAHTAKGKSNEPQLQTGAKFELSEHTDDGFNKKWLVIASTHQGEQPQALEESAGGKPTTYANQFEAIPADKTWRMPQMTFPQVDGPMTAYVVGPEGEEIFCDEYGRVKLHFPWDRYSNGDEHSSCWVQVSQGWAGSQYGQIAIPRIGHEVIVSFLNGDPDQPIVTGRAFNAQNLPPYTLPDNKTKTVWRSESHQGEGFNEISFEDQSGSEQIYVHAQKDFKSETLNDHITDVNNDQHLTVENDQFTQIKNNHNLTVDGESRSKITKDQTIEADGSIQVKSGSKIIKDAATEIHLDAGQKIVLEAASEITIKAGGSFIKVDAAGVHLVGAGININSGGSAGSGSGYSGSIPVLPLGLESPAAPANPLPMQISATKMQTLAIANVALAKQCQKQADGSCTRTDCACDKGISNE
;
A
#
# COMPACT_ATOMS: atom_id res chain seq x y z
N THR A 1 56.08 36.25 -22.26
CA THR A 1 55.33 35.01 -22.00
C THR A 1 53.86 35.31 -22.15
N PHE A 2 53.11 34.47 -22.87
CA PHE A 2 51.66 34.60 -22.99
C PHE A 2 50.98 33.60 -22.07
N TYR A 3 49.98 34.04 -21.32
CA TYR A 3 49.16 33.20 -20.45
C TYR A 3 47.71 33.22 -20.96
N SER A 4 46.99 32.13 -20.74
CA SER A 4 45.55 32.04 -20.96
C SER A 4 44.91 31.50 -19.69
N LEU A 5 43.82 32.13 -19.26
CA LEU A 5 43.03 31.72 -18.11
C LEU A 5 41.56 31.67 -18.51
N THR A 6 40.86 30.63 -18.06
CA THR A 6 39.40 30.54 -18.14
C THR A 6 38.85 30.75 -16.74
N LEU A 7 38.05 31.80 -16.58
CA LEU A 7 37.35 32.11 -15.33
C LEU A 7 35.94 31.55 -15.41
N VAL A 8 35.55 30.78 -14.40
CA VAL A 8 34.20 30.21 -14.25
C VAL A 8 33.64 30.62 -12.89
N PRO A 9 32.31 30.79 -12.76
CA PRO A 9 31.68 31.09 -11.48
C PRO A 9 31.84 29.92 -10.49
N ASP A 10 31.76 30.19 -9.20
CA ASP A 10 31.91 29.18 -8.14
C ASP A 10 30.93 28.01 -8.25
N ILE A 11 29.75 28.24 -8.83
CA ILE A 11 28.75 27.19 -9.08
C ILE A 11 29.31 26.09 -10.00
N GLU A 12 30.29 26.38 -10.85
CA GLU A 12 30.94 25.40 -11.71
C GLU A 12 31.69 24.33 -10.91
N ARG A 13 32.06 24.58 -9.65
CA ARG A 13 32.65 23.55 -8.77
C ARG A 13 31.72 22.34 -8.59
N LEU A 14 30.41 22.54 -8.70
CA LEU A 14 29.39 21.50 -8.58
C LEU A 14 29.37 20.54 -9.78
N SER A 15 29.96 20.91 -10.93
CA SER A 15 30.13 19.99 -12.07
C SER A 15 31.23 18.95 -11.83
N LEU A 16 32.08 19.17 -10.82
CA LEU A 16 33.20 18.28 -10.49
C LEU A 16 32.81 17.18 -9.48
N ARG A 17 31.63 17.26 -8.85
CA ARG A 17 31.13 16.24 -7.90
C ARG A 17 29.98 15.47 -8.53
N HIS A 18 30.11 14.14 -8.54
CA HIS A 18 29.12 13.17 -9.05
C HIS A 18 28.64 12.28 -7.91
N ASN A 19 27.32 12.08 -7.78
CA ASN A 19 26.76 11.46 -6.57
C ASN A 19 25.42 10.74 -6.80
N SER A 20 25.08 9.88 -5.84
CA SER A 20 23.73 9.32 -5.66
C SER A 20 23.32 9.49 -4.20
N ARG A 21 22.21 10.19 -3.94
CA ARG A 21 21.71 10.45 -2.58
C ARG A 21 20.22 10.76 -2.57
N ILE A 22 19.62 10.63 -1.40
CA ILE A 22 18.20 10.87 -1.18
C ILE A 22 18.00 12.12 -0.32
N PHE A 23 17.03 12.94 -0.72
CA PHE A 23 16.51 14.08 0.03
C PHE A 23 15.04 13.81 0.39
N GLN A 24 14.65 14.07 1.64
CA GLN A 24 13.30 13.80 2.13
C GLN A 24 12.73 15.00 2.86
N SER A 25 11.42 15.21 2.69
CA SER A 25 10.64 16.28 3.35
C SER A 25 11.29 17.66 3.25
N ILE A 26 11.90 17.98 2.10
CA ILE A 26 12.68 19.19 1.88
C ILE A 26 12.29 19.84 0.55
N SER A 27 12.32 21.17 0.48
CA SER A 27 11.98 21.92 -0.73
C SER A 27 13.15 21.95 -1.71
N ALA A 28 12.88 22.14 -3.01
CA ALA A 28 13.93 22.25 -4.02
C ALA A 28 14.94 23.40 -3.74
N PRO A 29 14.53 24.63 -3.35
CA PRO A 29 15.48 25.67 -2.92
C PRO A 29 16.37 25.25 -1.75
N ASP A 30 15.82 24.54 -0.76
CA ASP A 30 16.58 24.07 0.40
C ASP A 30 17.57 22.96 0.02
N ILE A 31 17.22 22.09 -0.93
CA ILE A 31 18.16 21.10 -1.51
C ILE A 31 19.32 21.82 -2.19
N ILE A 32 19.04 22.81 -3.05
CA ILE A 32 20.07 23.61 -3.74
C ILE A 32 20.97 24.31 -2.72
N ALA A 33 20.38 24.94 -1.70
CA ALA A 33 21.12 25.60 -0.63
C ALA A 33 22.03 24.65 0.15
N THR A 34 21.58 23.40 0.37
CA THR A 34 22.38 22.36 1.03
C THR A 34 23.62 22.02 0.20
N LEU A 35 23.45 21.80 -1.11
CA LEU A 35 24.56 21.48 -2.02
C LEU A 35 25.56 22.65 -2.13
N PHE A 36 25.07 23.88 -2.16
CA PHE A 36 25.92 25.08 -2.18
C PHE A 36 26.76 25.19 -0.91
N LYS A 37 26.15 25.00 0.27
CA LYS A 37 26.86 25.01 1.57
C LYS A 37 27.92 23.92 1.65
N GLU A 38 27.64 22.72 1.14
CA GLU A 38 28.60 21.61 1.12
C GLU A 38 29.85 21.92 0.28
N MET A 39 29.72 22.74 -0.77
CA MET A 39 30.83 23.19 -1.64
C MET A 39 31.41 24.56 -1.26
N ASP A 40 31.05 25.09 -0.08
CA ASP A 40 31.48 26.40 0.41
C ASP A 40 31.16 27.55 -0.57
N ILE A 41 29.93 27.52 -1.11
CA ILE A 41 29.33 28.61 -1.88
C ILE A 41 28.35 29.33 -0.96
N GLN A 42 28.76 30.46 -0.39
CA GLN A 42 27.97 31.21 0.60
C GLN A 42 27.13 32.33 -0.04
N ASP A 43 27.59 32.86 -1.18
CA ASP A 43 27.00 34.01 -1.84
C ASP A 43 25.93 33.58 -2.85
N PHE A 44 24.75 33.25 -2.34
CA PHE A 44 23.57 32.95 -3.15
C PHE A 44 22.29 33.46 -2.51
N ALA A 45 21.27 33.69 -3.33
CA ALA A 45 19.96 34.12 -2.88
C ALA A 45 18.84 33.55 -3.76
N PHE A 46 17.66 33.45 -3.16
CA PHE A 46 16.41 33.06 -3.83
C PHE A 46 15.44 34.23 -3.79
N ALA A 47 15.20 34.86 -4.94
CA ALA A 47 14.17 35.87 -5.12
C ALA A 47 13.00 35.24 -5.89
N LEU A 48 12.23 34.42 -5.18
CA LEU A 48 11.12 33.66 -5.74
C LEU A 48 9.79 34.33 -5.37
N THR A 49 8.89 34.40 -6.34
CA THR A 49 7.50 34.85 -6.19
C THR A 49 6.60 33.72 -5.71
N ARG A 50 6.93 32.47 -6.06
CA ARG A 50 6.24 31.27 -5.60
C ARG A 50 6.97 30.63 -4.42
N THR A 51 6.23 29.80 -3.69
CA THR A 51 6.77 28.99 -2.59
C THR A 51 6.77 27.52 -3.01
N PRO A 52 7.91 26.97 -3.47
CA PRO A 52 8.03 25.56 -3.81
C PRO A 52 7.63 24.66 -2.63
N LYS A 53 6.79 23.66 -2.88
CA LYS A 53 6.37 22.72 -1.84
C LYS A 53 7.50 21.77 -1.47
N GLN A 54 7.48 21.29 -0.22
CA GLN A 54 8.37 20.23 0.21
C GLN A 54 8.09 18.94 -0.55
N ARG A 55 9.16 18.29 -1.00
CA ARG A 55 9.10 16.99 -1.66
C ARG A 55 9.18 15.90 -0.61
N GLU A 56 8.27 14.93 -0.67
CA GLU A 56 8.32 13.75 0.21
C GLU A 56 9.63 12.97 -0.03
N PHE A 57 10.03 12.85 -1.29
CA PHE A 57 11.19 12.10 -1.74
C PHE A 57 11.77 12.74 -3.00
N CYS A 58 13.08 12.94 -3.04
CA CYS A 58 13.81 13.38 -4.22
C CYS A 58 15.20 12.77 -4.24
N MET A 59 15.54 12.06 -5.30
CA MET A 59 16.79 11.35 -5.49
C MET A 59 17.66 12.11 -6.48
N GLN A 60 18.88 12.42 -6.07
CA GLN A 60 19.99 12.67 -6.98
C GLN A 60 20.51 11.30 -7.39
N TYR A 61 20.50 10.97 -8.68
CA TYR A 61 20.88 9.63 -9.14
C TYR A 61 21.89 9.69 -10.28
N ARG A 62 23.13 9.29 -9.98
CA ARG A 62 24.23 9.18 -10.95
C ARG A 62 24.37 10.42 -11.84
N GLU A 63 24.24 11.59 -11.25
CA GLU A 63 24.37 12.89 -11.91
C GLU A 63 25.30 13.79 -11.10
N THR A 64 25.89 14.80 -11.75
CA THR A 64 26.64 15.83 -11.03
C THR A 64 25.72 16.71 -10.20
N ASP A 65 26.25 17.37 -9.17
CA ASP A 65 25.43 18.29 -8.39
C ASP A 65 24.91 19.46 -9.25
N LEU A 66 25.70 19.91 -10.21
CA LEU A 66 25.28 20.99 -11.11
C LEU A 66 24.12 20.55 -12.02
N GLU A 67 24.20 19.34 -12.58
CA GLU A 67 23.08 18.77 -13.36
C GLU A 67 21.83 18.62 -12.50
N PHE A 68 21.97 18.13 -11.27
CA PHE A 68 20.86 17.98 -10.34
C PHE A 68 20.19 19.33 -9.99
N ILE A 69 21.00 20.35 -9.71
CA ILE A 69 20.50 21.70 -9.40
C ILE A 69 19.82 22.31 -10.63
N ASN A 70 20.41 22.18 -11.81
CA ASN A 70 19.80 22.68 -13.04
C ASN A 70 18.47 21.97 -13.34
N ARG A 71 18.39 20.66 -13.09
CA ARG A 71 17.16 19.87 -13.23
C ARG A 71 16.09 20.33 -12.25
N LEU A 72 16.41 20.46 -10.96
CA LEU A 72 15.49 20.98 -9.94
C LEU A 72 15.04 22.41 -10.25
N ALA A 73 15.95 23.27 -10.68
CA ALA A 73 15.63 24.64 -11.09
C ALA A 73 14.67 24.64 -12.28
N ALA A 74 14.94 23.83 -13.32
CA ALA A 74 14.05 23.71 -14.47
C ALA A 74 12.65 23.17 -14.10
N GLU A 75 12.58 22.13 -13.25
CA GLU A 75 11.32 21.56 -12.75
C GLU A 75 10.48 22.61 -12.01
N GLU A 76 11.10 23.36 -11.10
CA GLU A 76 10.45 24.43 -10.35
C GLU A 76 10.37 25.74 -11.14
N GLY A 77 10.77 25.78 -12.42
CA GLY A 77 10.72 26.98 -13.25
C GLY A 77 11.65 28.12 -12.82
N MET A 78 12.63 27.83 -11.96
CA MET A 78 13.66 28.77 -11.55
C MET A 78 14.71 28.91 -12.66
N VAL A 79 15.27 30.11 -12.75
CA VAL A 79 16.48 30.43 -13.52
C VAL A 79 17.46 31.09 -12.58
N TYR A 80 18.76 31.01 -12.85
CA TYR A 80 19.75 31.78 -12.10
C TYR A 80 20.65 32.58 -13.02
N HIS A 81 21.16 33.68 -12.48
CA HIS A 81 22.22 34.47 -13.08
C HIS A 81 23.25 34.85 -12.03
N ILE A 82 24.41 35.33 -12.49
CA ILE A 82 25.53 35.70 -11.62
C ILE A 82 25.57 37.22 -11.50
N GLU A 83 25.28 37.74 -10.31
CA GLU A 83 25.46 39.15 -10.00
C GLU A 83 26.91 39.40 -9.60
N GLN A 84 27.56 40.34 -10.28
CA GLN A 84 28.96 40.70 -10.02
C GLN A 84 29.04 42.10 -9.45
N SER A 85 29.70 42.21 -8.29
CA SER A 85 30.08 43.48 -7.69
C SER A 85 31.55 43.43 -7.27
N LYS A 86 32.13 44.58 -6.91
CA LYS A 86 33.56 44.67 -6.62
C LYS A 86 33.93 43.74 -5.44
N GLY A 87 34.64 42.66 -5.76
CA GLY A 87 35.11 41.67 -4.79
C GLY A 87 34.07 40.63 -4.35
N LYS A 88 32.91 40.56 -5.02
CA LYS A 88 31.85 39.61 -4.70
C LYS A 88 31.11 39.16 -5.97
N HIS A 89 30.93 37.85 -6.13
CA HIS A 89 30.02 37.25 -7.10
C HIS A 89 28.92 36.51 -6.35
N SER A 90 27.67 36.62 -6.79
CA SER A 90 26.53 36.00 -6.13
C SER A 90 25.63 35.29 -7.13
N VAL A 91 25.17 34.09 -6.78
CA VAL A 91 24.20 33.33 -7.60
C VAL A 91 22.80 33.71 -7.17
N LEU A 92 22.03 34.35 -8.05
CA LEU A 92 20.65 34.75 -7.77
C LEU A 92 19.66 33.89 -8.55
N PHE A 93 18.87 33.09 -7.82
CA PHE A 93 17.76 32.33 -8.38
C PHE A 93 16.47 33.17 -8.39
N THR A 94 15.77 33.17 -9.52
CA THR A 94 14.52 33.89 -9.74
C THR A 94 13.52 33.01 -10.48
N ASP A 95 12.22 33.19 -10.22
CA ASP A 95 11.14 32.52 -10.96
C ASP A 95 10.19 33.51 -11.67
N ASP A 96 10.53 34.80 -11.69
CA ASP A 96 9.75 35.80 -12.40
C ASP A 96 10.69 36.93 -12.88
N SER A 97 10.47 37.45 -14.08
CA SER A 97 11.29 38.55 -14.59
C SER A 97 11.05 39.86 -13.82
N GLN A 98 9.93 40.01 -13.12
CA GLN A 98 9.58 41.23 -12.37
C GLN A 98 10.50 41.49 -11.18
N VAL A 99 11.05 40.44 -10.56
CA VAL A 99 11.98 40.59 -9.43
C VAL A 99 13.38 41.05 -9.85
N ILE A 100 13.68 41.01 -11.15
CA ILE A 100 14.96 41.45 -11.71
C ILE A 100 15.01 42.98 -11.82
N SER A 101 16.06 43.57 -11.27
CA SER A 101 16.30 45.02 -11.30
C SER A 101 16.64 45.53 -12.71
N SER A 102 16.21 46.76 -13.01
CA SER A 102 16.53 47.44 -14.27
C SER A 102 17.78 48.30 -14.12
N LEU A 103 18.55 48.46 -15.18
CA LEU A 103 19.59 49.49 -15.26
C LEU A 103 18.98 50.87 -14.99
N ASP A 104 19.75 51.72 -14.33
CA ASP A 104 19.30 53.05 -13.86
C ASP A 104 18.98 54.01 -15.02
N SER A 105 19.63 53.82 -16.17
CA SER A 105 19.49 54.70 -17.34
C SER A 105 19.08 53.90 -18.58
N PRO A 106 18.20 54.46 -19.44
CA PRO A 106 17.91 53.88 -20.75
C PRO A 106 19.17 53.79 -21.62
N VAL A 107 19.25 52.75 -22.43
CA VAL A 107 20.36 52.52 -23.38
C VAL A 107 19.92 53.00 -24.76
N PRO A 108 20.56 54.04 -25.32
CA PRO A 108 20.17 54.58 -26.62
C PRO A 108 20.52 53.64 -27.77
N TYR A 109 19.64 53.59 -28.78
CA TYR A 109 19.91 52.95 -30.05
C TYR A 109 20.54 53.96 -31.02
N ASN A 110 21.71 53.65 -31.57
CA ASN A 110 22.42 54.56 -32.47
C ASN A 110 23.08 53.82 -33.64
N VAL A 111 22.58 54.09 -34.85
CA VAL A 111 23.03 53.48 -36.13
C VAL A 111 24.08 54.35 -36.83
N MET A 112 24.43 55.52 -36.31
CA MET A 112 25.33 56.43 -37.02
C MET A 112 26.75 55.87 -37.11
N ALA A 113 27.22 55.64 -38.35
CA ALA A 113 28.53 55.07 -38.65
C ALA A 113 29.72 56.05 -38.48
N SER A 114 29.49 57.31 -38.07
CA SER A 114 30.54 58.35 -38.09
C SER A 114 30.38 59.44 -37.01
N GLY A 115 30.19 59.04 -35.76
CA GLY A 115 30.25 59.93 -34.61
C GLY A 115 30.89 59.24 -33.41
N ILE A 116 31.79 59.93 -32.70
CA ILE A 116 32.24 59.50 -31.37
C ILE A 116 31.07 59.77 -30.43
N SER A 117 30.30 58.74 -30.09
CA SER A 117 29.30 58.84 -29.02
C SER A 117 30.01 58.81 -27.67
N SER A 118 29.76 59.80 -26.81
CA SER A 118 30.25 59.81 -25.43
C SER A 118 29.51 58.82 -24.53
N THR A 119 28.30 58.42 -24.92
CA THR A 119 27.45 57.48 -24.18
C THR A 119 27.46 56.13 -24.88
N PRO A 120 27.60 55.00 -24.15
CA PRO A 120 27.43 53.68 -24.74
C PRO A 120 26.04 53.50 -25.34
N TYR A 121 25.94 52.70 -26.40
CA TYR A 121 24.75 52.57 -27.22
C TYR A 121 24.62 51.18 -27.82
N ILE A 122 23.42 50.83 -28.26
CA ILE A 122 23.14 49.63 -29.05
C ILE A 122 23.18 50.03 -30.53
N LYS A 123 24.01 49.36 -31.33
CA LYS A 123 24.22 49.69 -32.76
C LYS A 123 23.37 48.87 -33.72
N GLU A 124 23.01 47.65 -33.31
CA GLU A 124 22.19 46.72 -34.06
C GLU A 124 21.24 46.07 -33.05
N PHE A 125 19.95 46.01 -33.38
CA PHE A 125 18.96 45.33 -32.57
C PHE A 125 17.88 44.72 -33.47
N SER A 126 17.75 43.40 -33.46
CA SER A 126 16.84 42.67 -34.35
C SER A 126 15.95 41.74 -33.53
N LYS A 127 14.63 41.89 -33.67
CA LYS A 127 13.63 41.02 -33.06
C LYS A 127 13.35 39.81 -33.94
N THR A 128 13.17 38.65 -33.33
CA THR A 128 12.72 37.41 -33.96
C THR A 128 11.48 36.90 -33.23
N THR A 129 10.43 36.59 -33.99
CA THR A 129 9.25 35.88 -33.52
C THR A 129 9.16 34.57 -34.28
N GLN A 130 8.93 33.45 -33.58
CA GLN A 130 8.79 32.13 -34.19
C GLN A 130 7.60 31.37 -33.61
N PHE A 131 7.11 30.39 -34.37
CA PHE A 131 6.04 29.50 -33.90
C PHE A 131 6.58 28.55 -32.86
N GLU A 132 5.80 28.37 -31.80
CA GLU A 132 6.11 27.46 -30.70
C GLU A 132 4.84 26.70 -30.29
N VAL A 133 4.99 25.77 -29.37
CA VAL A 133 3.89 25.03 -28.72
C VAL A 133 2.77 26.01 -28.31
N SER A 134 1.52 25.67 -28.65
CA SER A 134 0.34 26.48 -28.32
C SER A 134 -0.28 26.09 -26.99
N GLU A 135 -0.10 24.85 -26.56
CA GLU A 135 -0.58 24.35 -25.27
C GLU A 135 0.28 23.21 -24.74
N ALA A 136 0.39 23.13 -23.42
CA ALA A 136 1.01 22.03 -22.72
C ALA A 136 -0.05 21.30 -21.89
N HIS A 137 -0.12 19.98 -22.06
CA HIS A 137 -1.01 19.10 -21.32
C HIS A 137 -0.18 18.01 -20.67
N SER A 138 -0.39 17.77 -19.39
CA SER A 138 0.16 16.58 -18.74
C SER A 138 -0.83 15.93 -17.80
N SER A 139 -0.62 14.63 -17.58
CA SER A 139 -1.45 13.82 -16.70
C SER A 139 -0.62 12.96 -15.75
N ASP A 140 -1.18 12.68 -14.57
CA ASP A 140 -0.57 11.80 -13.59
C ASP A 140 -1.65 11.07 -12.77
N ASN A 141 -1.24 9.99 -12.10
CA ASN A 141 -2.09 9.14 -11.29
C ASN A 141 -1.58 9.03 -9.86
N SER A 142 -2.49 8.89 -8.91
CA SER A 142 -2.15 8.61 -7.52
C SER A 142 -2.89 7.38 -7.04
N PHE A 143 -2.17 6.42 -6.47
CA PHE A 143 -2.79 5.26 -5.83
C PHE A 143 -3.72 5.65 -4.67
N LYS A 144 -3.53 6.84 -4.07
CA LYS A 144 -4.42 7.39 -3.03
C LYS A 144 -5.74 7.90 -3.58
N LYS A 145 -5.81 8.20 -4.89
CA LYS A 145 -7.03 8.64 -5.59
C LYS A 145 -7.14 7.89 -6.94
N PRO A 146 -7.33 6.56 -6.95
CA PRO A 146 -7.16 5.74 -8.14
C PRO A 146 -8.20 6.01 -9.25
N GLN A 147 -9.36 6.57 -8.91
CA GLN A 147 -10.40 6.95 -9.87
C GLN A 147 -10.24 8.39 -10.38
N TYR A 148 -9.30 9.15 -9.82
CA TYR A 148 -9.07 10.54 -10.18
C TYR A 148 -7.78 10.66 -10.99
N SER A 149 -7.91 11.04 -12.27
CA SER A 149 -6.77 11.40 -13.10
C SER A 149 -6.46 12.88 -12.90
N PHE A 150 -5.24 13.19 -12.46
CA PHE A 150 -4.77 14.57 -12.37
C PHE A 150 -4.39 15.01 -13.78
N SER A 151 -5.25 15.79 -14.43
CA SER A 151 -5.06 16.25 -15.80
C SER A 151 -5.09 17.76 -15.84
N GLN A 152 -4.00 18.38 -16.29
CA GLN A 152 -3.81 19.82 -16.24
C GLN A 152 -3.33 20.35 -17.60
N GLN A 153 -3.83 21.52 -17.98
CA GLN A 153 -3.57 22.15 -19.27
C GLN A 153 -3.19 23.61 -19.07
N ALA A 154 -2.20 24.08 -19.83
CA ALA A 154 -1.85 25.49 -19.97
C ALA A 154 -1.93 25.88 -21.44
N VAL A 155 -2.54 27.04 -21.72
CA VAL A 155 -2.75 27.55 -23.09
C VAL A 155 -1.96 28.84 -23.26
N ALA A 156 -1.28 28.94 -24.40
CA ALA A 156 -0.42 30.07 -24.72
C ALA A 156 -1.22 31.34 -25.01
N SER A 157 -0.69 32.46 -24.54
CA SER A 157 -1.00 33.79 -25.05
C SER A 157 -0.02 34.21 -26.17
N ASP A 158 -0.37 35.25 -26.91
CA ASP A 158 0.42 35.84 -28.00
C ASP A 158 0.75 34.83 -29.12
N ILE A 159 -0.30 34.26 -29.70
CA ILE A 159 -0.24 33.27 -30.78
C ILE A 159 -0.74 33.83 -32.14
N ASP A 160 -0.80 35.16 -32.30
CA ASP A 160 -1.47 35.87 -33.42
C ASP A 160 -1.07 35.38 -34.83
N TYR A 161 0.11 34.78 -34.97
CA TYR A 161 0.65 34.31 -36.25
C TYR A 161 0.76 32.79 -36.39
N GLN A 162 0.33 32.01 -35.38
CA GLN A 162 0.39 30.55 -35.37
C GLN A 162 -0.99 29.91 -35.16
N ARG A 163 -1.09 28.59 -35.35
CA ARG A 163 -2.29 27.83 -34.98
C ARG A 163 -2.30 27.53 -33.48
N ASP A 164 -3.49 27.29 -32.96
CA ASP A 164 -3.76 26.85 -31.58
C ASP A 164 -3.63 25.32 -31.41
N THR A 165 -3.33 24.57 -32.48
CA THR A 165 -3.31 23.10 -32.50
C THR A 165 -1.95 22.44 -32.29
N TYR A 166 -0.93 23.18 -31.83
CA TYR A 166 0.42 22.66 -31.59
C TYR A 166 0.56 22.21 -30.13
N GLU A 167 -0.16 21.13 -29.79
CA GLU A 167 -0.18 20.53 -28.46
C GLU A 167 1.14 19.83 -28.12
N HIS A 168 1.59 20.01 -26.88
CA HIS A 168 2.61 19.20 -26.24
C HIS A 168 1.99 18.40 -25.09
N PHE A 169 1.80 17.09 -25.30
CA PHE A 169 1.29 16.17 -24.29
C PHE A 169 2.43 15.34 -23.68
N ASP A 170 2.45 15.20 -22.34
CA ASP A 170 3.42 14.36 -21.61
C ASP A 170 2.80 13.65 -20.38
N ALA A 171 3.32 12.46 -20.05
CA ALA A 171 2.92 11.69 -18.88
C ALA A 171 4.06 10.76 -18.42
N PRO A 172 4.36 10.67 -17.10
CA PRO A 172 3.66 11.29 -15.98
C PRO A 172 4.04 12.77 -15.76
N GLY A 173 3.08 13.57 -15.29
CA GLY A 173 3.25 15.00 -15.00
C GLY A 173 4.05 15.33 -13.72
N ARG A 174 4.28 14.35 -12.83
CA ARG A 174 4.97 14.46 -11.53
C ARG A 174 4.27 15.39 -10.53
N PHE A 175 2.93 15.41 -10.55
CA PHE A 175 2.11 16.13 -9.57
C PHE A 175 0.96 15.25 -9.07
N LYS A 176 0.60 15.44 -7.81
CA LYS A 176 -0.52 14.74 -7.14
C LYS A 176 -1.52 15.73 -6.52
N ASP A 177 -1.51 16.96 -7.01
CA ASP A 177 -2.28 18.11 -6.55
C ASP A 177 -2.56 19.05 -7.73
N ASP A 178 -3.82 19.44 -7.93
CA ASP A 178 -4.23 20.20 -9.12
C ASP A 178 -3.64 21.61 -9.17
N ALA A 179 -3.48 22.26 -8.01
CA ALA A 179 -2.87 23.59 -7.96
C ALA A 179 -1.41 23.54 -8.42
N ILE A 180 -0.63 22.58 -7.92
CA ILE A 180 0.75 22.36 -8.39
C ILE A 180 0.76 21.96 -9.87
N GLY A 181 -0.12 21.04 -10.29
CA GLY A 181 -0.15 20.58 -11.66
C GLY A 181 -0.44 21.70 -12.65
N LYS A 182 -1.36 22.61 -12.32
CA LYS A 182 -1.63 23.81 -13.11
C LYS A 182 -0.38 24.69 -13.25
N GLU A 183 0.33 24.93 -12.15
CA GLU A 183 1.58 25.70 -12.17
C GLU A 183 2.65 25.01 -13.03
N PHE A 184 2.88 23.71 -12.84
CA PHE A 184 3.88 22.95 -13.59
C PHE A 184 3.59 22.95 -15.10
N ASN A 185 2.33 22.86 -15.51
CA ASN A 185 1.96 22.97 -16.93
C ASN A 185 2.21 24.38 -17.49
N GLN A 186 1.98 25.44 -16.69
CA GLN A 186 2.34 26.79 -17.12
C GLN A 186 3.86 26.94 -17.28
N LEU A 187 4.66 26.43 -16.33
CA LEU A 187 6.12 26.46 -16.41
C LEU A 187 6.65 25.66 -17.61
N ARG A 188 6.05 24.50 -17.88
CA ARG A 188 6.33 23.65 -19.05
C ARG A 188 6.11 24.44 -20.33
N LEU A 189 4.95 25.09 -20.45
CA LEU A 189 4.59 25.92 -21.60
C LEU A 189 5.54 27.12 -21.77
N ASP A 190 5.83 27.84 -20.69
CA ASP A 190 6.75 28.98 -20.70
C ASP A 190 8.17 28.55 -21.14
N SER A 191 8.64 27.38 -20.70
CA SER A 191 9.91 26.78 -21.14
C SER A 191 9.92 26.40 -22.61
N LEU A 192 8.83 25.80 -23.10
CA LEU A 192 8.69 25.44 -24.52
C LEU A 192 8.65 26.71 -25.39
N ARG A 193 8.02 27.79 -24.90
CA ARG A 193 7.90 29.08 -25.60
C ARG A 193 9.01 30.09 -25.30
N ARG A 194 10.09 29.70 -24.61
CA ARG A 194 11.18 30.61 -24.21
C ARG A 194 11.85 31.35 -25.37
N SER A 195 11.77 30.79 -26.58
CA SER A 195 12.33 31.35 -27.81
C SER A 195 11.30 32.00 -28.73
N ALA A 196 10.01 32.01 -28.36
CA ALA A 196 8.91 32.56 -29.17
C ALA A 196 9.13 34.04 -29.51
N HIS A 197 9.72 34.81 -28.59
CA HIS A 197 9.96 36.24 -28.72
C HIS A 197 11.37 36.59 -28.23
N THR A 198 12.33 36.63 -29.16
CA THR A 198 13.72 36.96 -28.84
C THR A 198 14.18 38.19 -29.61
N ALA A 199 15.25 38.82 -29.15
CA ALA A 199 15.95 39.87 -29.85
C ALA A 199 17.46 39.66 -29.73
N LYS A 200 18.20 39.97 -30.79
CA LYS A 200 19.67 39.96 -30.79
C LYS A 200 20.18 41.37 -30.95
N GLY A 201 21.20 41.73 -30.17
CA GLY A 201 21.79 43.06 -30.19
C GLY A 201 23.30 43.05 -30.23
N LYS A 202 23.87 44.12 -30.76
CA LYS A 202 25.30 44.44 -30.63
C LYS A 202 25.45 45.81 -29.98
N SER A 203 26.32 45.91 -28.98
CA SER A 203 26.49 47.15 -28.21
C SER A 203 27.93 47.34 -27.72
N ASN A 204 28.22 48.54 -27.23
CA ASN A 204 29.40 48.85 -26.44
C ASN A 204 29.06 49.21 -24.98
N GLU A 205 27.82 48.96 -24.51
CA GLU A 205 27.38 49.15 -23.12
C GLU A 205 27.83 47.96 -22.23
N PRO A 206 28.77 48.15 -21.28
CA PRO A 206 29.27 47.07 -20.42
C PRO A 206 28.22 46.46 -19.48
N GLN A 207 27.18 47.20 -19.13
CA GLN A 207 26.15 46.76 -18.19
C GLN A 207 25.14 45.76 -18.79
N LEU A 208 25.16 45.53 -20.11
CA LEU A 208 24.33 44.51 -20.77
C LEU A 208 24.90 43.10 -20.53
N GLN A 209 24.76 42.64 -19.29
CA GLN A 209 25.14 41.30 -18.83
C GLN A 209 23.91 40.39 -18.75
N THR A 210 24.12 39.07 -18.77
CA THR A 210 23.03 38.11 -18.57
C THR A 210 22.34 38.35 -17.24
N GLY A 211 21.01 38.43 -17.25
CA GLY A 211 20.21 38.79 -16.08
C GLY A 211 19.96 40.29 -15.91
N ALA A 212 20.57 41.16 -16.72
CA ALA A 212 20.27 42.60 -16.67
C ALA A 212 18.98 42.94 -17.43
N LYS A 213 18.13 43.79 -16.84
CA LYS A 213 16.99 44.40 -17.52
C LYS A 213 17.35 45.83 -17.94
N PHE A 214 17.07 46.22 -19.17
CA PHE A 214 17.36 47.56 -19.67
C PHE A 214 16.17 48.12 -20.44
N GLU A 215 16.05 49.44 -20.46
CA GLU A 215 15.10 50.16 -21.32
C GLU A 215 15.82 50.59 -22.58
N LEU A 216 15.33 50.17 -23.75
CA LEU A 216 15.84 50.67 -25.02
C LEU A 216 15.17 52.01 -25.33
N SER A 217 15.96 53.01 -25.74
CA SER A 217 15.46 54.30 -26.20
C SER A 217 15.98 54.66 -27.59
N GLU A 218 15.33 55.62 -28.25
CA GLU A 218 15.77 56.20 -29.53
C GLU A 218 15.79 55.22 -30.72
N HIS A 219 15.14 54.06 -30.61
CA HIS A 219 14.92 53.18 -31.76
C HIS A 219 13.88 53.79 -32.71
N THR A 220 14.09 53.67 -34.02
CA THR A 220 13.19 54.26 -35.04
C THR A 220 11.81 53.60 -35.11
N ASP A 221 11.70 52.38 -34.60
CA ASP A 221 10.43 51.66 -34.40
C ASP A 221 10.10 51.66 -32.91
N ASP A 222 9.00 52.34 -32.55
CA ASP A 222 8.51 52.51 -31.18
C ASP A 222 8.20 51.18 -30.48
N GLY A 223 7.90 50.11 -31.22
CA GLY A 223 7.68 48.78 -30.64
C GLY A 223 8.91 48.18 -29.95
N PHE A 224 10.10 48.71 -30.25
CA PHE A 224 11.36 48.32 -29.62
C PHE A 224 11.69 49.17 -28.39
N ASN A 225 11.16 50.39 -28.28
CA ASN A 225 11.42 51.35 -27.20
C ASN A 225 10.68 50.94 -25.90
N LYS A 226 11.15 49.85 -25.29
CA LYS A 226 10.57 49.25 -24.09
C LYS A 226 11.63 48.54 -23.26
N LYS A 227 11.21 47.91 -22.17
CA LYS A 227 12.10 47.11 -21.32
C LYS A 227 12.36 45.72 -21.91
N TRP A 228 13.62 45.34 -21.88
CA TRP A 228 14.14 44.06 -22.35
C TRP A 228 14.97 43.39 -21.25
N LEU A 229 14.93 42.07 -21.18
CA LEU A 229 15.74 41.26 -20.27
C LEU A 229 16.82 40.52 -21.08
N VAL A 230 18.09 40.71 -20.73
CA VAL A 230 19.21 40.02 -21.38
C VAL A 230 19.30 38.58 -20.86
N ILE A 231 19.19 37.60 -21.76
CA ILE A 231 19.24 36.16 -21.46
C ILE A 231 20.58 35.52 -21.82
N ALA A 232 21.38 36.16 -22.66
CA ALA A 232 22.75 35.76 -22.97
C ALA A 232 23.57 36.98 -23.38
N SER A 233 24.85 37.02 -23.03
CA SER A 233 25.77 38.06 -23.47
C SER A 233 27.18 37.51 -23.68
N THR A 234 27.81 37.91 -24.79
CA THR A 234 29.21 37.62 -25.11
C THR A 234 29.97 38.93 -25.21
N HIS A 235 30.96 39.09 -24.34
CA HIS A 235 31.78 40.30 -24.24
C HIS A 235 33.15 40.05 -24.87
N GLN A 236 33.63 40.99 -25.68
CA GLN A 236 34.96 40.96 -26.28
C GLN A 236 35.66 42.30 -26.04
N GLY A 237 36.88 42.24 -25.50
CA GLY A 237 37.73 43.41 -25.31
C GLY A 237 39.16 43.14 -25.75
N GLU A 238 39.80 44.13 -26.38
CA GLU A 238 41.21 44.10 -26.76
C GLU A 238 41.89 45.37 -26.26
N GLN A 239 43.01 45.23 -25.55
CA GLN A 239 43.84 46.35 -25.07
C GLN A 239 45.27 46.22 -25.61
N PRO A 240 45.52 46.60 -26.88
CA PRO A 240 46.84 46.50 -27.50
C PRO A 240 47.93 47.30 -26.79
N GLN A 241 47.55 48.40 -26.10
CA GLN A 241 48.49 49.27 -25.36
C GLN A 241 49.24 48.56 -24.24
N ALA A 242 48.72 47.42 -23.74
CA ALA A 242 49.42 46.60 -22.76
C ALA A 242 50.72 45.96 -23.30
N LEU A 243 50.91 45.96 -24.62
CA LEU A 243 52.12 45.49 -25.30
C LEU A 243 53.17 46.61 -25.53
N GLU A 244 52.93 47.81 -24.99
CA GLU A 244 53.83 48.98 -25.07
C GLU A 244 54.35 49.24 -26.50
N GLU A 245 55.65 49.14 -26.72
CA GLU A 245 56.31 49.39 -28.01
C GLU A 245 55.85 48.44 -29.13
N SER A 246 55.24 47.30 -28.79
CA SER A 246 54.70 46.31 -29.75
C SER A 246 53.21 46.52 -30.09
N ALA A 247 52.56 47.56 -29.54
CA ALA A 247 51.11 47.78 -29.68
C ALA A 247 50.64 48.18 -31.10
N GLY A 248 51.55 48.61 -31.99
CA GLY A 248 51.24 48.96 -33.37
C GLY A 248 50.19 50.07 -33.56
N GLY A 249 49.92 50.87 -32.52
CA GLY A 249 49.01 52.03 -32.56
C GLY A 249 47.50 51.69 -32.56
N LYS A 250 47.11 50.44 -32.30
CA LYS A 250 45.68 50.05 -32.26
C LYS A 250 44.98 50.60 -30.99
N PRO A 251 43.72 51.06 -31.09
CA PRO A 251 42.95 51.55 -29.94
C PRO A 251 42.50 50.42 -29.01
N THR A 252 42.18 50.75 -27.76
CA THR A 252 41.46 49.82 -26.87
C THR A 252 40.03 49.68 -27.37
N THR A 253 39.54 48.46 -27.51
CA THR A 253 38.19 48.20 -28.02
C THR A 253 37.40 47.34 -27.05
N TYR A 254 36.09 47.60 -26.99
CA TYR A 254 35.12 46.79 -26.27
C TYR A 254 33.84 46.69 -27.12
N ALA A 255 33.30 45.48 -27.21
CA ALA A 255 32.01 45.23 -27.81
C ALA A 255 31.36 44.03 -27.12
N ASN A 256 30.02 43.99 -27.15
CA ASN A 256 29.27 42.80 -26.80
C ASN A 256 28.25 42.45 -27.87
N GLN A 257 27.83 41.19 -27.83
CA GLN A 257 26.67 40.67 -28.55
C GLN A 257 25.78 40.01 -27.52
N PHE A 258 24.50 40.32 -27.52
CA PHE A 258 23.56 39.83 -26.51
C PHE A 258 22.27 39.34 -27.13
N GLU A 259 21.60 38.44 -26.42
CA GLU A 259 20.24 38.00 -26.71
C GLU A 259 19.32 38.47 -25.57
N ALA A 260 18.14 38.93 -25.92
CA ALA A 260 17.17 39.47 -24.98
C ALA A 260 15.75 39.00 -25.29
N ILE A 261 14.88 39.08 -24.29
CA ILE A 261 13.43 38.88 -24.42
C ILE A 261 12.68 40.12 -23.90
N PRO A 262 11.42 40.36 -24.27
CA PRO A 262 10.61 41.40 -23.65
C PRO A 262 10.56 41.21 -22.13
N ALA A 263 10.73 42.28 -21.35
CA ALA A 263 10.86 42.18 -19.89
C ALA A 263 9.57 41.73 -19.16
N ASP A 264 8.42 41.81 -19.82
CA ASP A 264 7.12 41.29 -19.36
C ASP A 264 6.98 39.77 -19.54
N LYS A 265 7.91 39.13 -20.24
CA LYS A 265 7.98 37.68 -20.40
C LYS A 265 9.02 37.10 -19.44
N THR A 266 8.72 35.92 -18.92
CA THR A 266 9.66 35.19 -18.08
C THR A 266 10.36 34.13 -18.92
N TRP A 267 11.69 34.22 -19.00
CA TRP A 267 12.50 33.17 -19.58
C TRP A 267 12.55 31.98 -18.62
N ARG A 268 12.40 30.76 -19.12
CA ARG A 268 12.51 29.54 -18.31
C ARG A 268 13.63 28.67 -18.83
N MET A 269 14.32 28.00 -17.91
CA MET A 269 15.28 26.95 -18.28
C MET A 269 14.57 25.85 -19.08
N PRO A 270 15.22 25.29 -20.11
CA PRO A 270 14.69 24.11 -20.78
C PRO A 270 14.52 22.98 -19.79
N GLN A 271 13.40 22.27 -19.86
CA GLN A 271 13.18 21.06 -19.07
C GLN A 271 14.27 20.05 -19.38
N MET A 272 14.94 19.57 -18.33
CA MET A 272 16.03 18.61 -18.45
C MET A 272 15.48 17.19 -18.47
N THR A 273 16.12 16.29 -19.21
CA THR A 273 15.83 14.87 -19.14
C THR A 273 16.16 14.36 -17.75
N PHE A 274 15.22 13.67 -17.10
CA PHE A 274 15.47 13.08 -15.79
C PHE A 274 16.53 11.96 -15.89
N PRO A 275 17.37 11.79 -14.85
CA PRO A 275 18.19 10.59 -14.75
C PRO A 275 17.26 9.37 -14.70
N GLN A 276 17.52 8.37 -15.53
CA GLN A 276 16.72 7.15 -15.58
C GLN A 276 17.44 6.01 -14.85
N VAL A 277 16.67 5.22 -14.13
CA VAL A 277 17.17 3.97 -13.55
C VAL A 277 17.02 2.85 -14.57
N ASP A 278 18.15 2.34 -15.09
CA ASP A 278 18.20 1.34 -16.18
C ASP A 278 17.51 0.01 -15.83
N GLY A 279 17.45 -0.36 -14.55
CA GLY A 279 16.93 -1.64 -14.12
C GLY A 279 16.67 -1.72 -12.62
N PRO A 280 16.07 -2.82 -12.14
CA PRO A 280 15.79 -2.97 -10.73
C PRO A 280 17.07 -3.02 -9.89
N MET A 281 16.96 -2.57 -8.64
CA MET A 281 18.02 -2.59 -7.64
C MET A 281 17.61 -3.45 -6.46
N THR A 282 18.58 -3.87 -5.65
CA THR A 282 18.28 -4.46 -4.34
C THR A 282 18.31 -3.37 -3.26
N ALA A 283 17.47 -3.54 -2.24
CA ALA A 283 17.42 -2.70 -1.06
C ALA A 283 17.06 -3.56 0.17
N TYR A 284 17.36 -3.06 1.35
CA TYR A 284 16.97 -3.69 2.61
C TYR A 284 15.77 -2.98 3.21
N VAL A 285 14.82 -3.74 3.74
CA VAL A 285 13.70 -3.18 4.48
C VAL A 285 14.19 -2.68 5.84
N VAL A 286 13.80 -1.46 6.21
CA VAL A 286 14.22 -0.79 7.44
C VAL A 286 13.03 -0.22 8.20
N GLY A 287 13.23 0.04 9.49
CA GLY A 287 12.23 0.60 10.38
C GLY A 287 12.83 0.91 11.76
N PRO A 288 11.99 1.30 12.73
CA PRO A 288 12.43 1.68 14.06
C PRO A 288 13.18 0.56 14.80
N GLU A 289 14.08 0.94 15.70
CA GLU A 289 14.79 -0.01 16.55
C GLU A 289 13.82 -0.84 17.42
N GLY A 290 14.03 -2.15 17.45
CA GLY A 290 13.22 -3.09 18.23
C GLY A 290 11.95 -3.60 17.54
N GLU A 291 11.60 -3.07 16.36
CA GLU A 291 10.50 -3.57 15.55
C GLU A 291 10.96 -4.66 14.57
N GLU A 292 10.12 -5.67 14.33
CA GLU A 292 10.35 -6.67 13.28
C GLU A 292 9.64 -6.31 11.97
N ILE A 293 8.50 -5.61 12.06
CA ILE A 293 7.62 -5.29 10.92
C ILE A 293 7.26 -3.81 11.00
N PHE A 294 7.56 -3.06 9.94
CA PHE A 294 7.21 -1.64 9.85
C PHE A 294 6.53 -1.34 8.53
N CYS A 295 5.20 -1.24 8.54
CA CYS A 295 4.39 -0.90 7.38
C CYS A 295 3.25 0.06 7.71
N ASP A 296 2.73 0.73 6.69
CA ASP A 296 1.58 1.62 6.81
C ASP A 296 0.25 0.93 6.43
N GLU A 297 -0.85 1.71 6.41
CA GLU A 297 -2.21 1.23 6.08
C GLU A 297 -2.35 0.60 4.68
N TYR A 298 -1.39 0.85 3.78
CA TYR A 298 -1.35 0.31 2.42
C TYR A 298 -0.36 -0.84 2.27
N GLY A 299 0.26 -1.32 3.37
CA GLY A 299 1.29 -2.36 3.32
C GLY A 299 2.59 -1.90 2.67
N ARG A 300 2.86 -0.60 2.65
CA ARG A 300 4.13 -0.03 2.15
C ARG A 300 5.21 -0.20 3.21
N VAL A 301 6.45 -0.29 2.77
CA VAL A 301 7.63 -0.43 3.67
C VAL A 301 8.62 0.71 3.43
N LYS A 302 9.56 0.91 4.34
CA LYS A 302 10.72 1.78 4.14
C LYS A 302 11.95 0.97 3.80
N LEU A 303 12.84 1.57 3.01
CA LEU A 303 13.98 0.92 2.39
C LEU A 303 15.27 1.68 2.67
N HIS A 304 16.37 0.93 2.70
CA HIS A 304 17.72 1.45 2.65
C HIS A 304 18.43 0.85 1.44
N PHE A 305 18.91 1.71 0.55
CA PHE A 305 19.66 1.30 -0.64
C PHE A 305 21.14 1.12 -0.30
N PRO A 306 21.84 0.09 -0.80
CA PRO A 306 23.25 -0.15 -0.47
C PRO A 306 24.22 0.97 -0.86
N TRP A 307 23.84 1.80 -1.84
CA TRP A 307 24.64 2.96 -2.27
C TRP A 307 24.33 4.23 -1.45
N ASP A 308 23.30 4.21 -0.61
CA ASP A 308 22.98 5.34 0.26
C ASP A 308 23.93 5.37 1.46
N ARG A 309 24.77 6.40 1.45
CA ARG A 309 25.83 6.65 2.43
C ARG A 309 25.47 7.76 3.41
N TYR A 310 24.25 8.30 3.34
CA TYR A 310 23.80 9.44 4.16
C TYR A 310 22.74 9.05 5.17
N SER A 311 21.91 8.04 4.90
CA SER A 311 20.97 7.51 5.89
C SER A 311 21.64 6.56 6.88
N ASN A 312 21.01 6.39 8.06
CA ASN A 312 21.50 5.48 9.10
C ASN A 312 20.97 4.04 8.95
N GLY A 313 20.19 3.74 7.90
CA GLY A 313 19.50 2.46 7.77
C GLY A 313 18.32 2.29 8.73
N ASP A 314 17.67 3.38 9.10
CA ASP A 314 16.53 3.46 10.04
C ASP A 314 15.21 3.86 9.32
N GLU A 315 14.15 4.12 10.09
CA GLU A 315 12.85 4.59 9.58
C GLU A 315 12.88 5.94 8.86
N HIS A 316 14.01 6.63 8.81
CA HIS A 316 14.17 7.89 8.08
C HIS A 316 14.96 7.69 6.76
N SER A 317 15.29 6.46 6.38
CA SER A 317 16.11 6.19 5.18
C SER A 317 15.39 6.43 3.85
N SER A 318 14.07 6.25 3.78
CA SER A 318 13.29 6.48 2.57
C SER A 318 11.84 6.92 2.83
N CYS A 319 11.17 7.29 1.74
CA CYS A 319 9.72 7.38 1.70
C CYS A 319 9.06 6.00 1.82
N TRP A 320 7.74 5.98 1.92
CA TRP A 320 6.95 4.76 1.91
C TRP A 320 6.83 4.17 0.51
N VAL A 321 7.39 2.97 0.33
CA VAL A 321 7.47 2.27 -0.97
C VAL A 321 6.41 1.17 -1.06
N GLN A 322 5.62 1.18 -2.13
CA GLN A 322 4.62 0.14 -2.38
C GLN A 322 5.26 -1.22 -2.62
N VAL A 323 4.61 -2.27 -2.12
CA VAL A 323 5.06 -3.66 -2.28
C VAL A 323 4.09 -4.42 -3.17
N SER A 324 4.59 -4.86 -4.32
CA SER A 324 3.89 -5.77 -5.22
C SER A 324 3.51 -7.05 -4.49
N GLN A 325 2.28 -7.49 -4.69
CA GLN A 325 1.72 -8.71 -4.10
C GLN A 325 1.39 -9.72 -5.20
N GLY A 326 1.41 -11.02 -4.88
CA GLY A 326 1.09 -12.08 -5.85
C GLY A 326 -0.34 -12.02 -6.40
N TRP A 327 -1.28 -11.45 -5.63
CA TRP A 327 -2.65 -11.22 -6.04
C TRP A 327 -3.25 -10.09 -5.18
N ALA A 328 -3.77 -9.02 -5.79
CA ALA A 328 -4.35 -7.88 -5.07
C ALA A 328 -5.70 -7.46 -5.67
N GLY A 329 -6.78 -7.66 -4.91
CA GLY A 329 -8.13 -7.21 -5.24
C GLY A 329 -8.76 -6.39 -4.11
N SER A 330 -9.98 -5.90 -4.33
CA SER A 330 -10.70 -5.11 -3.32
C SER A 330 -11.09 -5.96 -2.12
N GLN A 331 -10.31 -5.90 -1.04
CA GLN A 331 -10.48 -6.68 0.20
C GLN A 331 -10.28 -8.21 0.04
N TYR A 332 -9.57 -8.64 -1.01
CA TYR A 332 -9.18 -10.04 -1.19
C TYR A 332 -7.82 -10.13 -1.90
N GLY A 333 -7.13 -11.27 -1.78
CA GLY A 333 -5.83 -11.51 -2.42
C GLY A 333 -4.82 -12.10 -1.45
N GLN A 334 -3.54 -11.93 -1.78
CA GLN A 334 -2.40 -12.35 -0.97
C GLN A 334 -1.71 -11.12 -0.38
N ILE A 335 -1.37 -11.19 0.90
CA ILE A 335 -0.56 -10.16 1.55
C ILE A 335 0.55 -10.83 2.33
N ALA A 336 1.79 -10.49 2.00
CA ALA A 336 2.97 -10.90 2.74
C ALA A 336 3.88 -9.68 2.86
N ILE A 337 3.90 -9.04 4.02
CA ILE A 337 4.69 -7.82 4.23
C ILE A 337 6.16 -8.20 4.46
N PRO A 338 7.11 -7.63 3.69
CA PRO A 338 8.54 -7.78 3.97
C PRO A 338 8.88 -7.26 5.38
N ARG A 339 9.64 -8.04 6.15
CA ARG A 339 10.09 -7.66 7.50
C ARG A 339 11.38 -6.84 7.43
N ILE A 340 11.68 -6.12 8.50
CA ILE A 340 12.94 -5.39 8.65
C ILE A 340 14.12 -6.37 8.48
N GLY A 341 15.12 -5.97 7.70
CA GLY A 341 16.27 -6.81 7.33
C GLY A 341 16.07 -7.70 6.09
N HIS A 342 14.85 -7.82 5.56
CA HIS A 342 14.64 -8.56 4.30
C HIS A 342 15.23 -7.80 3.11
N GLU A 343 15.87 -8.54 2.20
CA GLU A 343 16.30 -8.00 0.91
C GLU A 343 15.15 -8.03 -0.10
N VAL A 344 14.90 -6.89 -0.73
CA VAL A 344 13.84 -6.70 -1.71
C VAL A 344 14.40 -6.17 -3.03
N ILE A 345 13.70 -6.48 -4.11
CA ILE A 345 13.99 -5.99 -5.45
C ILE A 345 13.08 -4.78 -5.71
N VAL A 346 13.68 -3.63 -6.01
CA VAL A 346 13.03 -2.34 -6.21
C VAL A 346 13.11 -1.96 -7.68
N SER A 347 11.97 -1.76 -8.31
CA SER A 347 11.85 -1.13 -9.62
C SER A 347 11.43 0.33 -9.48
N PHE A 348 11.52 1.08 -10.57
CA PHE A 348 11.20 2.52 -10.60
C PHE A 348 10.17 2.76 -11.70
N LEU A 349 9.03 3.36 -11.38
CA LEU A 349 7.95 3.59 -12.35
C LEU A 349 8.44 4.53 -13.45
N ASN A 350 8.33 4.11 -14.71
CA ASN A 350 8.87 4.82 -15.88
C ASN A 350 10.38 5.11 -15.79
N GLY A 351 11.12 4.37 -14.95
CA GLY A 351 12.53 4.64 -14.67
C GLY A 351 12.78 5.89 -13.82
N ASP A 352 11.75 6.55 -13.27
CA ASP A 352 11.86 7.74 -12.43
C ASP A 352 12.47 7.37 -11.05
N PRO A 353 13.67 7.88 -10.73
CA PRO A 353 14.31 7.75 -9.42
C PRO A 353 13.40 8.02 -8.22
N ASP A 354 12.44 8.93 -8.38
CA ASP A 354 11.56 9.39 -7.31
C ASP A 354 10.30 8.52 -7.13
N GLN A 355 10.13 7.46 -7.94
CA GLN A 355 8.96 6.57 -7.90
C GLN A 355 9.36 5.10 -7.69
N PRO A 356 10.00 4.75 -6.55
CA PRO A 356 10.34 3.36 -6.25
C PRO A 356 9.08 2.51 -5.98
N ILE A 357 9.16 1.23 -6.36
CA ILE A 357 8.17 0.18 -6.05
C ILE A 357 8.89 -1.16 -5.85
N VAL A 358 8.59 -1.87 -4.77
CA VAL A 358 9.12 -3.22 -4.53
C VAL A 358 8.38 -4.20 -5.44
N THR A 359 9.11 -4.92 -6.29
CA THR A 359 8.57 -5.86 -7.28
C THR A 359 8.96 -7.30 -7.01
N GLY A 360 9.92 -7.56 -6.13
CA GLY A 360 10.38 -8.90 -5.81
C GLY A 360 11.12 -9.00 -4.48
N ARG A 361 11.53 -10.22 -4.15
CA ARG A 361 12.26 -10.61 -2.93
C ARG A 361 13.29 -11.65 -3.31
N ALA A 362 14.40 -11.66 -2.59
CA ALA A 362 15.45 -12.67 -2.79
C ALA A 362 15.92 -13.20 -1.44
N PHE A 363 16.14 -14.51 -1.37
CA PHE A 363 16.95 -15.11 -0.31
C PHE A 363 18.42 -14.75 -0.55
N ASN A 364 19.18 -14.62 0.53
CA ASN A 364 20.60 -14.29 0.50
C ASN A 364 21.36 -15.11 1.56
N ALA A 365 22.64 -14.81 1.79
CA ALA A 365 23.46 -15.58 2.72
C ALA A 365 23.03 -15.44 4.20
N GLN A 366 22.27 -14.39 4.53
CA GLN A 366 21.72 -14.14 5.86
C GLN A 366 20.29 -14.67 5.99
N ASN A 367 19.47 -14.44 4.97
CA ASN A 367 18.09 -14.89 4.86
C ASN A 367 18.06 -16.13 3.96
N LEU A 368 18.22 -17.31 4.56
CA LEU A 368 18.23 -18.58 3.86
C LEU A 368 16.81 -19.08 3.55
N PRO A 369 16.63 -19.90 2.51
CA PRO A 369 15.36 -20.61 2.27
C PRO A 369 14.94 -21.50 3.46
N PRO A 370 13.63 -21.77 3.65
CA PRO A 370 13.13 -22.54 4.80
C PRO A 370 13.66 -23.97 4.94
N TYR A 371 14.10 -24.58 3.83
CA TYR A 371 14.74 -25.88 3.79
C TYR A 371 16.07 -25.78 3.05
N THR A 372 17.06 -26.57 3.47
CA THR A 372 18.38 -26.59 2.84
C THR A 372 18.29 -26.97 1.37
N LEU A 373 18.88 -26.15 0.51
CA LEU A 373 19.03 -26.40 -0.92
C LEU A 373 20.50 -26.73 -1.24
N PRO A 374 20.77 -27.62 -2.22
CA PRO A 374 19.83 -28.18 -3.21
C PRO A 374 19.09 -29.47 -2.76
N ASP A 375 19.29 -29.95 -1.54
CA ASP A 375 18.76 -31.24 -1.06
C ASP A 375 17.23 -31.33 -1.16
N ASN A 376 16.51 -30.23 -0.90
CA ASN A 376 15.05 -30.15 -0.93
C ASN A 376 14.50 -29.45 -2.18
N LYS A 377 15.18 -29.56 -3.33
CA LYS A 377 14.80 -28.88 -4.59
C LYS A 377 13.42 -29.23 -5.15
N THR A 378 12.81 -30.32 -4.69
CA THR A 378 11.47 -30.80 -5.07
C THR A 378 10.36 -30.29 -4.13
N LYS A 379 10.71 -29.50 -3.10
CA LYS A 379 9.72 -28.93 -2.17
C LYS A 379 9.26 -27.55 -2.62
N THR A 380 7.94 -27.35 -2.66
CA THR A 380 7.29 -26.04 -2.76
C THR A 380 6.75 -25.64 -1.39
N VAL A 381 7.06 -24.43 -0.90
CA VAL A 381 6.87 -24.08 0.52
C VAL A 381 6.31 -22.67 0.68
N TRP A 382 5.25 -22.56 1.48
CA TRP A 382 4.77 -21.32 2.07
C TRP A 382 4.87 -21.43 3.60
N ARG A 383 5.95 -20.87 4.16
CA ARG A 383 6.20 -20.85 5.60
C ARG A 383 6.16 -19.41 6.12
N SER A 384 5.45 -19.20 7.22
CA SER A 384 5.44 -17.95 7.99
C SER A 384 6.39 -18.06 9.20
N GLU A 385 6.59 -16.98 9.93
CA GLU A 385 7.33 -16.98 11.19
C GLU A 385 6.45 -16.29 12.25
N SER A 386 6.35 -16.86 13.45
CA SER A 386 5.65 -16.22 14.55
C SER A 386 6.30 -14.86 14.85
N HIS A 387 5.50 -13.80 14.92
CA HIS A 387 5.98 -12.47 15.29
C HIS A 387 6.11 -12.40 16.82
N GLN A 388 7.22 -11.85 17.33
CA GLN A 388 7.49 -11.74 18.77
C GLN A 388 7.41 -13.10 19.52
N GLY A 389 7.85 -14.18 18.88
CA GLY A 389 7.86 -15.51 19.47
C GLY A 389 8.51 -16.55 18.56
N GLU A 390 8.62 -17.78 19.05
CA GLU A 390 9.19 -18.88 18.28
C GLU A 390 8.07 -19.70 17.60
N GLY A 391 8.34 -20.19 16.39
CA GLY A 391 7.44 -21.09 15.66
C GLY A 391 7.05 -20.60 14.26
N PHE A 392 6.24 -21.41 13.56
CA PHE A 392 5.82 -21.12 12.20
C PHE A 392 4.51 -21.80 11.82
N ASN A 393 3.76 -21.20 10.91
CA ASN A 393 2.72 -21.91 10.15
C ASN A 393 3.26 -22.24 8.77
N GLU A 394 2.92 -23.42 8.24
CA GLU A 394 3.40 -23.88 6.94
C GLU A 394 2.32 -24.62 6.15
N ILE A 395 2.32 -24.40 4.84
CA ILE A 395 1.83 -25.35 3.87
C ILE A 395 2.96 -25.65 2.88
N SER A 396 3.25 -26.94 2.68
CA SER A 396 4.27 -27.38 1.73
C SER A 396 3.87 -28.63 0.95
N PHE A 397 4.49 -28.78 -0.21
CA PHE A 397 4.26 -29.84 -1.18
C PHE A 397 5.61 -30.47 -1.52
N GLU A 398 5.73 -31.77 -1.33
CA GLU A 398 6.85 -32.60 -1.80
C GLU A 398 6.45 -33.27 -3.11
N ASP A 399 7.21 -33.00 -4.17
CA ASP A 399 6.96 -33.53 -5.51
C ASP A 399 7.90 -34.69 -5.90
N GLN A 400 8.74 -35.16 -4.97
CA GLN A 400 9.60 -36.33 -5.20
C GLN A 400 8.76 -37.60 -5.38
N SER A 401 8.88 -38.22 -6.55
CA SER A 401 8.12 -39.42 -6.89
C SER A 401 8.32 -40.57 -5.90
N GLY A 402 7.22 -41.17 -5.44
CA GLY A 402 7.19 -42.22 -4.43
C GLY A 402 7.31 -41.71 -2.99
N SER A 403 7.35 -40.39 -2.79
CA SER A 403 7.44 -39.73 -1.49
C SER A 403 6.64 -38.42 -1.48
N GLU A 404 5.65 -38.30 -2.36
CA GLU A 404 4.81 -37.12 -2.48
C GLU A 404 4.04 -36.88 -1.18
N GLN A 405 4.02 -35.61 -0.73
CA GLN A 405 3.40 -35.25 0.53
C GLN A 405 2.88 -33.82 0.50
N ILE A 406 1.68 -33.62 1.04
CA ILE A 406 1.21 -32.30 1.46
C ILE A 406 1.37 -32.22 2.97
N TYR A 407 2.08 -31.20 3.45
CA TYR A 407 2.25 -30.93 4.88
C TYR A 407 1.55 -29.63 5.24
N VAL A 408 0.69 -29.69 6.27
CA VAL A 408 -0.01 -28.54 6.82
C VAL A 408 0.32 -28.46 8.31
N HIS A 409 0.94 -27.36 8.72
CA HIS A 409 1.32 -27.10 10.11
C HIS A 409 0.68 -25.81 10.61
N ALA A 410 -0.05 -25.91 11.71
CA ALA A 410 -0.56 -24.77 12.45
C ALA A 410 0.18 -24.68 13.80
N GLN A 411 0.83 -23.56 14.07
CA GLN A 411 1.60 -23.36 15.32
C GLN A 411 0.72 -23.36 16.57
N LYS A 412 -0.57 -23.01 16.43
CA LYS A 412 -1.52 -22.89 17.53
C LYS A 412 -2.88 -23.49 17.19
N ASP A 413 -3.77 -22.71 16.60
CA ASP A 413 -5.14 -23.13 16.30
C ASP A 413 -5.29 -23.40 14.79
N PHE A 414 -5.86 -24.55 14.43
CA PHE A 414 -6.30 -24.84 13.06
C PHE A 414 -7.83 -24.80 13.00
N LYS A 415 -8.38 -23.90 12.18
CA LYS A 415 -9.82 -23.77 11.96
C LYS A 415 -10.14 -23.99 10.49
N SER A 416 -11.04 -24.92 10.22
CA SER A 416 -11.56 -25.20 8.88
C SER A 416 -13.08 -25.04 8.91
N GLU A 417 -13.61 -24.20 8.02
CA GLU A 417 -15.05 -23.97 7.86
C GLU A 417 -15.44 -24.35 6.43
N THR A 418 -16.45 -25.22 6.30
CA THR A 418 -17.01 -25.63 5.02
C THR A 418 -18.50 -25.34 5.04
N LEU A 419 -18.97 -24.47 4.14
CA LEU A 419 -20.36 -23.97 4.14
C LEU A 419 -21.35 -24.94 3.50
N ASN A 420 -20.86 -25.98 2.80
CA ASN A 420 -21.69 -26.99 2.15
C ASN A 420 -21.13 -28.39 2.47
N ASP A 421 -20.53 -29.07 1.49
CA ASP A 421 -20.08 -30.46 1.64
C ASP A 421 -18.57 -30.54 1.86
N HIS A 422 -18.16 -31.34 2.86
CA HIS A 422 -16.78 -31.72 3.09
C HIS A 422 -16.62 -33.21 2.77
N ILE A 423 -15.80 -33.55 1.78
CA ILE A 423 -15.57 -34.92 1.33
C ILE A 423 -14.09 -35.27 1.57
N THR A 424 -13.86 -36.40 2.23
CA THR A 424 -12.52 -36.95 2.46
C THR A 424 -12.49 -38.37 1.93
N ASP A 425 -11.59 -38.63 0.99
CA ASP A 425 -11.35 -39.97 0.43
C ASP A 425 -9.89 -40.36 0.69
N VAL A 426 -9.68 -41.44 1.44
CA VAL A 426 -8.35 -41.94 1.83
C VAL A 426 -8.21 -43.36 1.34
N ASN A 427 -7.40 -43.54 0.30
CA ASN A 427 -7.24 -44.83 -0.38
C ASN A 427 -6.48 -45.89 0.42
N ASN A 428 -5.72 -45.47 1.44
CA ASN A 428 -4.98 -46.36 2.32
C ASN A 428 -5.40 -46.12 3.78
N ASP A 429 -4.52 -45.61 4.63
CA ASP A 429 -4.77 -45.50 6.07
C ASP A 429 -4.99 -44.05 6.50
N GLN A 430 -5.96 -43.85 7.42
CA GLN A 430 -6.15 -42.59 8.14
C GLN A 430 -5.80 -42.75 9.62
N HIS A 431 -4.86 -41.96 10.11
CA HIS A 431 -4.49 -41.89 11.52
C HIS A 431 -4.93 -40.55 12.12
N LEU A 432 -5.65 -40.61 13.24
CA LEU A 432 -6.03 -39.45 14.04
C LEU A 432 -5.55 -39.64 15.48
N THR A 433 -4.76 -38.69 15.98
CA THR A 433 -4.37 -38.61 17.39
C THR A 433 -4.86 -37.30 17.95
N VAL A 434 -5.64 -37.37 19.03
CA VAL A 434 -6.12 -36.21 19.80
C VAL A 434 -5.65 -36.42 21.23
N GLU A 435 -4.72 -35.58 21.68
CA GLU A 435 -4.07 -35.72 22.99
C GLU A 435 -4.96 -35.30 24.16
N ASN A 436 -5.95 -34.44 23.90
CA ASN A 436 -6.93 -34.01 24.88
C ASN A 436 -8.33 -34.50 24.46
N ASP A 437 -9.25 -33.59 24.17
CA ASP A 437 -10.65 -33.92 23.92
C ASP A 437 -11.01 -33.85 22.43
N GLN A 438 -11.73 -34.86 21.94
CA GLN A 438 -12.40 -34.82 20.65
C GLN A 438 -13.91 -34.62 20.86
N PHE A 439 -14.45 -33.60 20.21
CA PHE A 439 -15.88 -33.30 20.22
C PHE A 439 -16.49 -33.43 18.83
N THR A 440 -17.60 -34.16 18.71
CA THR A 440 -18.33 -34.36 17.45
C THR A 440 -19.82 -34.15 17.65
N GLN A 441 -20.42 -33.19 16.95
CA GLN A 441 -21.86 -32.98 16.90
C GLN A 441 -22.38 -33.12 15.48
N ILE A 442 -23.30 -34.07 15.29
CA ILE A 442 -23.94 -34.35 14.01
C ILE A 442 -25.42 -34.06 14.20
N LYS A 443 -25.92 -33.00 13.56
CA LYS A 443 -27.28 -32.50 13.77
C LYS A 443 -28.37 -33.39 13.15
N ASN A 444 -27.99 -34.28 12.23
CA ASN A 444 -28.91 -35.19 11.56
C ASN A 444 -28.36 -36.62 11.67
N ASN A 445 -28.07 -37.28 10.55
CA ASN A 445 -27.67 -38.68 10.55
C ASN A 445 -26.15 -38.86 10.62
N HIS A 446 -25.69 -39.77 11.49
CA HIS A 446 -24.34 -40.31 11.47
C HIS A 446 -24.39 -41.77 11.01
N ASN A 447 -23.86 -42.06 9.83
CA ASN A 447 -23.76 -43.41 9.30
C ASN A 447 -22.30 -43.86 9.31
N LEU A 448 -22.03 -45.01 9.91
CA LEU A 448 -20.71 -45.64 9.91
C LEU A 448 -20.85 -47.07 9.37
N THR A 449 -20.16 -47.36 8.27
CA THR A 449 -20.03 -48.71 7.72
C THR A 449 -18.57 -49.12 7.82
N VAL A 450 -18.31 -50.31 8.37
CA VAL A 450 -16.97 -50.90 8.48
C VAL A 450 -17.05 -52.31 7.90
N ASP A 451 -16.42 -52.53 6.75
CA ASP A 451 -16.44 -53.84 6.07
C ASP A 451 -15.58 -54.90 6.77
N GLY A 452 -14.55 -54.44 7.50
CA GLY A 452 -13.67 -55.28 8.30
C GLY A 452 -14.10 -55.35 9.76
N GLU A 453 -13.18 -54.97 10.65
CA GLU A 453 -13.37 -55.01 12.09
C GLU A 453 -13.43 -53.59 12.67
N SER A 454 -14.36 -53.36 13.61
CA SER A 454 -14.38 -52.15 14.44
C SER A 454 -14.04 -52.51 15.89
N ARG A 455 -13.02 -51.86 16.45
CA ARG A 455 -12.60 -52.02 17.84
C ARG A 455 -12.65 -50.67 18.54
N SER A 456 -13.29 -50.63 19.71
CA SER A 456 -13.26 -49.46 20.59
C SER A 456 -12.79 -49.90 21.97
N LYS A 457 -11.85 -49.13 22.53
CA LYS A 457 -11.33 -49.32 23.89
C LYS A 457 -11.55 -48.04 24.68
N ILE A 458 -12.46 -48.09 25.65
CA ILE A 458 -12.73 -47.00 26.57
C ILE A 458 -12.17 -47.40 27.93
N THR A 459 -11.28 -46.58 28.49
CA THR A 459 -10.61 -46.89 29.77
C THR A 459 -11.47 -46.53 30.99
N LYS A 460 -12.35 -45.53 30.83
CA LYS A 460 -13.32 -45.09 31.85
C LYS A 460 -14.72 -45.50 31.41
N ASP A 461 -15.66 -44.55 31.44
CA ASP A 461 -17.08 -44.81 31.21
C ASP A 461 -17.46 -44.63 29.74
N GLN A 462 -18.35 -45.49 29.26
CA GLN A 462 -19.06 -45.31 27.99
C GLN A 462 -20.54 -45.13 28.29
N THR A 463 -21.12 -44.00 27.90
CA THR A 463 -22.55 -43.72 28.02
C THR A 463 -23.19 -43.73 26.63
N ILE A 464 -24.30 -44.45 26.49
CA ILE A 464 -25.13 -44.47 25.27
C ILE A 464 -26.57 -44.15 25.72
N GLU A 465 -27.07 -43.00 25.27
CA GLU A 465 -28.42 -42.54 25.54
C GLU A 465 -29.18 -42.40 24.21
N ALA A 466 -30.41 -42.90 24.16
CA ALA A 466 -31.28 -42.79 22.99
C ALA A 466 -32.74 -42.69 23.42
N ASP A 467 -33.39 -41.57 23.06
CA ASP A 467 -34.82 -41.37 23.32
C ASP A 467 -35.72 -42.32 22.50
N GLY A 468 -35.20 -42.77 21.35
CA GLY A 468 -35.86 -43.72 20.47
C GLY A 468 -35.57 -45.17 20.86
N SER A 469 -34.94 -45.92 19.94
CA SER A 469 -34.60 -47.32 20.14
C SER A 469 -33.10 -47.57 19.95
N ILE A 470 -32.50 -48.37 20.82
CA ILE A 470 -31.20 -48.99 20.58
C ILE A 470 -31.44 -50.41 20.05
N GLN A 471 -30.92 -50.71 18.86
CA GLN A 471 -31.02 -52.05 18.26
C GLN A 471 -29.63 -52.66 18.15
N VAL A 472 -29.46 -53.87 18.71
CA VAL A 472 -28.21 -54.63 18.59
C VAL A 472 -28.53 -55.98 17.98
N LYS A 473 -28.01 -56.21 16.77
CA LYS A 473 -28.11 -57.50 16.06
C LYS A 473 -26.71 -58.08 15.90
N SER A 474 -26.50 -59.28 16.44
CA SER A 474 -25.25 -60.04 16.26
C SER A 474 -25.56 -61.37 15.59
N GLY A 475 -24.73 -61.76 14.61
CA GLY A 475 -24.87 -63.04 13.90
C GLY A 475 -24.30 -64.24 14.66
N SER A 476 -23.55 -64.02 15.75
CA SER A 476 -22.90 -65.11 16.50
C SER A 476 -23.09 -64.97 18.01
N LYS A 477 -22.46 -63.99 18.65
CA LYS A 477 -22.51 -63.83 20.11
C LYS A 477 -22.56 -62.37 20.53
N ILE A 478 -23.19 -62.11 21.66
CA ILE A 478 -23.08 -60.86 22.43
C ILE A 478 -22.61 -61.29 23.82
N ILE A 479 -21.49 -60.74 24.29
CA ILE A 479 -20.96 -61.00 25.63
C ILE A 479 -21.06 -59.69 26.41
N LYS A 480 -21.75 -59.72 27.55
CA LYS A 480 -21.73 -58.66 28.56
C LYS A 480 -21.10 -59.26 29.81
N ASP A 481 -19.92 -58.80 30.17
CA ASP A 481 -19.18 -59.24 31.35
C ASP A 481 -18.85 -58.00 32.20
N ALA A 482 -19.22 -58.04 33.47
CA ALA A 482 -19.02 -56.94 34.40
C ALA A 482 -18.59 -57.50 35.76
N ALA A 483 -17.57 -56.89 36.36
CA ALA A 483 -17.01 -57.35 37.63
C ALA A 483 -17.98 -57.16 38.82
N THR A 484 -18.87 -56.16 38.74
CA THR A 484 -19.77 -55.76 39.83
C THR A 484 -21.22 -56.10 39.54
N GLU A 485 -21.77 -55.58 38.45
CA GLU A 485 -23.20 -55.68 38.15
C GLU A 485 -23.49 -55.60 36.65
N ILE A 486 -24.45 -56.42 36.19
CA ILE A 486 -25.22 -56.19 34.96
C ILE A 486 -26.67 -55.98 35.38
N HIS A 487 -27.16 -54.75 35.33
CA HIS A 487 -28.54 -54.40 35.67
C HIS A 487 -29.38 -54.24 34.40
N LEU A 488 -30.51 -54.95 34.33
CA LEU A 488 -31.52 -54.82 33.28
C LEU A 488 -32.82 -54.36 33.93
N ASP A 489 -33.17 -53.09 33.74
CA ASP A 489 -34.40 -52.48 34.22
C ASP A 489 -35.28 -52.03 33.05
N ALA A 490 -36.59 -52.24 33.16
CA ALA A 490 -37.57 -51.76 32.19
C ALA A 490 -38.87 -51.40 32.89
N GLY A 491 -39.35 -50.16 32.70
CA GLY A 491 -40.54 -49.66 33.38
C GLY A 491 -41.85 -50.39 33.07
N GLN A 492 -41.90 -51.25 32.04
CA GLN A 492 -43.09 -52.05 31.70
C GLN A 492 -42.80 -53.55 31.61
N LYS A 493 -41.85 -53.96 30.75
CA LYS A 493 -41.64 -55.38 30.43
C LYS A 493 -40.20 -55.66 30.03
N ILE A 494 -39.64 -56.73 30.59
CA ILE A 494 -38.46 -57.42 30.07
C ILE A 494 -38.93 -58.73 29.46
N VAL A 495 -38.53 -59.01 28.22
CA VAL A 495 -38.77 -60.30 27.55
C VAL A 495 -37.44 -60.91 27.18
N LEU A 496 -37.19 -62.11 27.70
CA LEU A 496 -36.06 -62.94 27.28
C LEU A 496 -36.64 -64.12 26.50
N GLU A 497 -36.24 -64.26 25.25
CA GLU A 497 -36.67 -65.33 24.37
C GLU A 497 -35.44 -65.98 23.74
N ALA A 498 -35.39 -67.30 23.74
CA ALA A 498 -34.36 -68.08 23.08
C ALA A 498 -35.00 -69.28 22.39
N ALA A 499 -34.48 -69.66 21.22
CA ALA A 499 -35.05 -70.75 20.42
C ALA A 499 -34.85 -72.14 21.05
N SER A 500 -33.77 -72.33 21.81
CA SER A 500 -33.39 -73.62 22.38
C SER A 500 -33.43 -73.65 23.91
N GLU A 501 -32.79 -72.67 24.55
CA GLU A 501 -32.58 -72.68 26.00
C GLU A 501 -32.41 -71.27 26.57
N ILE A 502 -33.02 -71.00 27.72
CA ILE A 502 -32.68 -69.87 28.60
C ILE A 502 -32.13 -70.45 29.90
N THR A 503 -30.90 -70.08 30.29
CA THR A 503 -30.31 -70.51 31.55
C THR A 503 -29.85 -69.30 32.37
N ILE A 504 -30.30 -69.22 33.61
CA ILE A 504 -29.86 -68.25 34.63
C ILE A 504 -29.14 -69.04 35.71
N LYS A 505 -27.86 -68.77 35.93
CA LYS A 505 -27.03 -69.50 36.90
C LYS A 505 -26.40 -68.54 37.90
N ALA A 506 -26.42 -68.90 39.18
CA ALA A 506 -25.75 -68.18 40.26
C ALA A 506 -25.13 -69.17 41.25
N GLY A 507 -23.80 -69.17 41.38
CA GLY A 507 -23.08 -70.15 42.19
C GLY A 507 -23.38 -71.60 41.76
N GLY A 508 -23.82 -72.43 42.71
CA GLY A 508 -24.25 -73.81 42.48
C GLY A 508 -25.70 -73.98 42.04
N SER A 509 -26.50 -72.91 41.96
CA SER A 509 -27.92 -72.95 41.62
C SER A 509 -28.18 -72.46 40.19
N PHE A 510 -29.23 -72.97 39.55
CA PHE A 510 -29.67 -72.49 38.24
C PHE A 510 -31.18 -72.63 37.99
N ILE A 511 -31.67 -71.81 37.07
CA ILE A 511 -32.96 -71.93 36.40
C ILE A 511 -32.65 -72.18 34.93
N LYS A 512 -33.15 -73.27 34.37
CA LYS A 512 -33.02 -73.59 32.95
C LYS A 512 -34.40 -73.82 32.34
N VAL A 513 -34.68 -73.17 31.23
CA VAL A 513 -35.89 -73.34 30.43
C VAL A 513 -35.47 -73.89 29.08
N ASP A 514 -35.93 -75.08 28.73
CA ASP A 514 -35.68 -75.71 27.44
C ASP A 514 -36.95 -76.42 26.92
N ALA A 515 -36.84 -77.16 25.81
CA ALA A 515 -37.95 -77.91 25.24
C ALA A 515 -38.55 -78.98 26.17
N ALA A 516 -37.82 -79.40 27.22
CA ALA A 516 -38.30 -80.38 28.20
C ALA A 516 -39.03 -79.73 29.39
N GLY A 517 -38.92 -78.41 29.59
CA GLY A 517 -39.66 -77.65 30.59
C GLY A 517 -38.80 -76.67 31.40
N VAL A 518 -39.28 -76.34 32.60
CA VAL A 518 -38.58 -75.46 33.55
C VAL A 518 -37.89 -76.32 34.62
N HIS A 519 -36.57 -76.25 34.67
CA HIS A 519 -35.72 -76.96 35.63
C HIS A 519 -35.17 -75.98 36.66
N LEU A 520 -35.39 -76.25 37.94
CA LEU A 520 -34.84 -75.47 39.06
C LEU A 520 -33.95 -76.36 39.93
N VAL A 521 -32.69 -75.96 40.13
CA VAL A 521 -31.70 -76.71 40.93
C VAL A 521 -30.98 -75.77 41.90
N GLY A 522 -30.87 -76.16 43.17
CA GLY A 522 -30.17 -75.43 44.21
C GLY A 522 -30.27 -76.10 45.59
N ALA A 523 -29.49 -75.64 46.58
CA ALA A 523 -29.49 -76.20 47.94
C ALA A 523 -30.83 -76.04 48.69
N GLY A 524 -31.64 -75.06 48.26
CA GLY A 524 -33.04 -74.89 48.68
C GLY A 524 -33.81 -74.14 47.59
N ILE A 525 -35.03 -74.58 47.32
CA ILE A 525 -35.95 -73.95 46.35
C ILE A 525 -37.12 -73.38 47.14
N ASN A 526 -37.08 -72.08 47.42
CA ASN A 526 -38.13 -71.43 48.19
C ASN A 526 -39.13 -70.75 47.25
N ILE A 527 -40.34 -71.32 47.15
CA ILE A 527 -41.44 -70.77 46.35
C ILE A 527 -42.40 -70.06 47.30
N ASN A 528 -42.63 -68.76 47.10
CA ASN A 528 -43.50 -67.91 47.92
C ASN A 528 -43.13 -67.83 49.42
N SER A 529 -41.85 -68.04 49.78
CA SER A 529 -41.37 -68.03 51.17
C SER A 529 -39.93 -67.50 51.25
N GLY A 530 -39.70 -66.36 51.92
CA GLY A 530 -38.37 -65.85 52.24
C GLY A 530 -37.59 -65.10 51.13
N GLY A 531 -36.83 -64.09 51.55
CA GLY A 531 -35.93 -63.26 50.73
C GLY A 531 -36.46 -61.85 50.42
N SER A 532 -35.60 -60.83 50.51
CA SER A 532 -35.86 -59.50 49.93
C SER A 532 -35.28 -59.44 48.52
N ALA A 533 -35.95 -58.73 47.60
CA ALA A 533 -35.41 -58.51 46.27
C ALA A 533 -34.11 -57.69 46.36
N GLY A 534 -33.11 -58.06 45.55
CA GLY A 534 -31.96 -57.18 45.31
C GLY A 534 -32.41 -55.95 44.51
N SER A 535 -31.84 -54.79 44.82
CA SER A 535 -31.99 -53.57 44.03
C SER A 535 -30.71 -53.33 43.24
N GLY A 536 -30.83 -53.13 41.93
CA GLY A 536 -29.67 -52.73 41.13
C GLY A 536 -29.41 -51.24 41.19
N SER A 537 -28.25 -50.83 40.69
CA SER A 537 -27.91 -49.41 40.56
C SER A 537 -28.74 -48.75 39.45
N GLY A 538 -29.30 -47.56 39.73
CA GLY A 538 -30.01 -46.76 38.73
C GLY A 538 -29.07 -46.06 37.75
N TYR A 539 -29.62 -45.49 36.67
CA TYR A 539 -28.82 -44.71 35.71
C TYR A 539 -28.13 -43.53 36.39
N SER A 540 -26.81 -43.45 36.23
CA SER A 540 -25.96 -42.36 36.73
C SER A 540 -24.95 -41.90 35.67
N GLY A 541 -25.26 -42.12 34.39
CA GLY A 541 -24.42 -41.69 33.27
C GLY A 541 -24.37 -40.17 33.13
N SER A 542 -23.27 -39.67 32.56
CA SER A 542 -23.10 -38.24 32.27
C SER A 542 -23.82 -37.87 30.97
N ILE A 543 -24.51 -36.72 30.97
CA ILE A 543 -25.22 -36.21 29.79
C ILE A 543 -24.20 -35.69 28.76
N PRO A 544 -24.41 -35.91 27.45
CA PRO A 544 -23.56 -35.32 26.41
C PRO A 544 -23.47 -33.80 26.52
N VAL A 545 -22.24 -33.27 26.54
CA VAL A 545 -21.97 -31.83 26.64
C VAL A 545 -22.08 -31.18 25.25
N LEU A 546 -22.43 -29.90 25.17
CA LEU A 546 -22.45 -29.14 23.91
C LEU A 546 -21.08 -28.53 23.58
N PRO A 547 -20.74 -28.32 22.30
CA PRO A 547 -19.46 -27.72 21.95
C PRO A 547 -19.36 -26.33 22.54
N LEU A 548 -18.20 -26.00 23.14
CA LEU A 548 -17.88 -24.68 23.68
C LEU A 548 -18.90 -24.15 24.72
N GLY A 549 -19.65 -25.03 25.40
CA GLY A 549 -20.63 -24.61 26.41
C GLY A 549 -21.81 -23.81 25.83
N LEU A 550 -22.11 -23.95 24.53
CA LEU A 550 -23.32 -23.38 23.95
C LEU A 550 -24.54 -23.99 24.65
N GLU A 551 -25.35 -23.18 25.33
CA GLU A 551 -26.60 -23.65 25.91
C GLU A 551 -27.57 -24.03 24.79
N SER A 552 -28.13 -25.24 24.86
CA SER A 552 -29.29 -25.59 24.04
C SER A 552 -30.42 -24.64 24.44
N PRO A 553 -31.11 -23.97 23.49
CA PRO A 553 -32.32 -23.24 23.82
C PRO A 553 -33.28 -24.24 24.48
N ALA A 554 -33.77 -23.91 25.68
CA ALA A 554 -34.82 -24.68 26.30
C ALA A 554 -35.98 -24.82 25.30
N ALA A 555 -36.29 -26.07 24.92
CA ALA A 555 -37.48 -26.33 24.13
C ALA A 555 -38.67 -25.69 24.87
N PRO A 556 -39.47 -24.83 24.23
CA PRO A 556 -40.64 -24.27 24.88
C PRO A 556 -41.50 -25.44 25.35
N ALA A 557 -41.90 -25.40 26.63
CA ALA A 557 -42.77 -26.39 27.22
C ALA A 557 -43.98 -26.55 26.31
N ASN A 558 -44.21 -27.78 25.81
CA ASN A 558 -45.39 -28.15 25.05
C ASN A 558 -46.63 -27.59 25.78
N PRO A 559 -47.33 -26.59 25.23
CA PRO A 559 -48.63 -26.25 25.76
C PRO A 559 -49.53 -27.45 25.46
N LEU A 560 -50.17 -27.98 26.49
CA LEU A 560 -51.30 -28.91 26.40
C LEU A 560 -52.18 -28.55 25.19
N PRO A 561 -52.72 -29.52 24.43
CA PRO A 561 -53.52 -29.22 23.26
C PRO A 561 -54.72 -28.36 23.68
N MET A 562 -54.65 -27.08 23.35
CA MET A 562 -55.73 -26.13 23.60
C MET A 562 -56.82 -26.43 22.59
N GLN A 563 -57.82 -27.24 22.98
CA GLN A 563 -59.04 -27.39 22.18
C GLN A 563 -59.79 -26.06 22.19
N ILE A 564 -59.54 -25.24 21.17
CA ILE A 564 -60.33 -24.05 20.90
C ILE A 564 -61.58 -24.51 20.15
N SER A 565 -62.73 -24.55 20.82
CA SER A 565 -64.01 -24.73 20.14
C SER A 565 -64.35 -23.49 19.30
N ALA A 566 -65.07 -23.68 18.19
CA ALA A 566 -65.50 -22.60 17.30
C ALA A 566 -66.21 -21.45 18.05
N THR A 567 -66.88 -21.77 19.16
CA THR A 567 -67.57 -20.81 20.03
C THR A 567 -66.59 -19.83 20.70
N LYS A 568 -65.40 -20.28 21.12
CA LYS A 568 -64.36 -19.41 21.71
C LYS A 568 -63.71 -18.49 20.66
N MET A 569 -63.62 -18.93 19.41
CA MET A 569 -63.12 -18.11 18.30
C MET A 569 -64.08 -16.94 17.97
N GLN A 570 -65.40 -17.18 18.05
CA GLN A 570 -66.40 -16.11 17.87
C GLN A 570 -66.40 -15.10 19.02
N THR A 571 -66.16 -15.52 20.26
CA THR A 571 -66.11 -14.57 21.40
C THR A 571 -64.89 -13.65 21.33
N LEU A 572 -63.75 -14.16 20.87
CA LEU A 572 -62.51 -13.38 20.72
C LEU A 572 -62.56 -12.42 19.52
N ALA A 573 -63.29 -12.77 18.46
CA ALA A 573 -63.53 -11.87 17.32
C ALA A 573 -64.45 -10.69 17.68
N ILE A 574 -65.45 -10.91 18.55
CA ILE A 574 -66.34 -9.83 19.04
C ILE A 574 -65.60 -8.91 20.03
N ALA A 575 -64.62 -9.44 20.77
CA ALA A 575 -63.83 -8.68 21.74
C ALA A 575 -62.66 -7.87 21.13
N ASN A 576 -62.47 -7.91 19.81
CA ASN A 576 -61.44 -7.17 19.06
C ASN A 576 -60.01 -7.32 19.64
N VAL A 577 -59.67 -8.52 20.12
CA VAL A 577 -58.36 -8.82 20.70
C VAL A 577 -57.37 -9.13 19.57
N ALA A 578 -56.40 -8.24 19.34
CA ALA A 578 -55.36 -8.40 18.33
C ALA A 578 -54.35 -9.52 18.71
N LEU A 579 -54.06 -10.41 17.76
CA LEU A 579 -53.18 -11.58 17.93
C LEU A 579 -51.68 -11.32 17.70
N ALA A 580 -51.23 -10.06 17.61
CA ALA A 580 -49.81 -9.72 17.58
C ALA A 580 -49.58 -8.28 18.06
N LYS A 581 -48.58 -8.07 18.95
CA LYS A 581 -48.11 -6.75 19.39
C LYS A 581 -46.74 -6.45 18.77
N GLN A 582 -46.64 -5.36 18.01
CA GLN A 582 -45.39 -4.62 17.81
C GLN A 582 -45.63 -3.14 18.17
N CYS A 583 -44.58 -2.54 18.75
CA CYS A 583 -44.41 -1.15 19.22
C CYS A 583 -44.68 -0.89 20.72
N GLN A 584 -43.63 -0.39 21.37
CA GLN A 584 -43.40 -0.25 22.82
C GLN A 584 -44.24 0.87 23.46
N LYS A 585 -45.54 0.61 23.66
CA LYS A 585 -46.35 1.43 24.57
C LYS A 585 -46.22 0.88 25.99
N GLN A 586 -45.65 1.66 26.91
CA GLN A 586 -45.64 1.29 28.33
C GLN A 586 -47.06 1.36 28.90
N ALA A 587 -47.35 0.53 29.90
CA ALA A 587 -48.71 0.31 30.41
C ALA A 587 -49.33 1.55 31.10
N ASP A 588 -48.53 2.56 31.43
CA ASP A 588 -48.95 3.82 32.04
C ASP A 588 -49.33 4.93 31.03
N GLY A 589 -49.24 4.64 29.73
CA GLY A 589 -49.62 5.56 28.66
C GLY A 589 -48.56 6.61 28.28
N SER A 590 -47.36 6.57 28.87
CA SER A 590 -46.26 7.46 28.49
C SER A 590 -45.47 6.94 27.27
N CYS A 591 -45.00 7.86 26.41
CA CYS A 591 -44.10 7.57 25.30
C CYS A 591 -42.93 8.58 25.35
N THR A 592 -41.69 8.09 25.41
CA THR A 592 -40.48 8.90 25.64
C THR A 592 -39.88 9.52 24.37
N ARG A 593 -40.61 9.51 23.24
CA ARG A 593 -40.19 10.18 22.00
C ARG A 593 -41.02 11.45 21.78
N THR A 594 -40.34 12.59 21.68
CA THR A 594 -40.94 13.92 21.50
C THR A 594 -41.57 14.15 20.12
N ASP A 595 -41.29 13.32 19.10
CA ASP A 595 -41.83 13.44 17.74
C ASP A 595 -42.44 12.13 17.22
N CYS A 596 -43.59 11.72 17.77
CA CYS A 596 -44.31 10.54 17.27
C CYS A 596 -45.21 10.91 16.07
N ALA A 597 -44.84 10.45 14.88
CA ALA A 597 -45.52 10.77 13.60
C ALA A 597 -46.91 10.14 13.41
N CYS A 598 -47.58 9.67 14.47
CA CYS A 598 -48.87 8.97 14.40
C CYS A 598 -50.10 9.88 14.62
N ASP A 599 -49.91 11.16 14.99
CA ASP A 599 -50.98 12.09 15.34
C ASP A 599 -51.34 13.12 14.25
N LYS A 600 -50.89 12.95 13.00
CA LYS A 600 -51.38 13.76 11.87
C LYS A 600 -52.20 12.92 10.90
N GLY A 601 -53.38 12.55 11.37
CA GLY A 601 -54.47 12.00 10.58
C GLY A 601 -55.21 13.11 9.82
N ILE A 602 -55.36 12.86 8.52
CA ILE A 602 -56.15 13.54 7.49
C ILE A 602 -57.57 13.87 7.98
N SER A 603 -58.00 15.12 7.84
CA SER A 603 -59.40 15.53 7.97
C SER A 603 -59.98 15.85 6.58
N ASN A 604 -61.15 15.29 6.30
CA ASN A 604 -61.99 15.59 5.15
C ASN A 604 -62.56 17.01 5.23
N GLU A 605 -62.21 17.87 4.28
CA GLU A 605 -63.07 18.78 3.51
C GLU A 605 -62.34 19.21 2.23
#